data_AF-A0A392RHV9-F1
#
_entry.id   AF-A0A392RHV9-F1
#
_cell.length_a   1.000
_cell.length_b   1.000
_cell.length_c   1.000
_cell.angle_alpha   90.00
_cell.angle_beta   90.00
_cell.angle_gamma   90.00
#
_symmetry.space_group_name_H-M   'P 1'
#
loop_
_entity.id
_entity.type
_entity.pdbx_description
1 polymer ?
#
loop_
_entity_poly.entity_id
_entity_poly.type
_entity_poly.pdbx_seq_one_letter_code
_entity_poly.pdbx_strand_id
1 'polypeptide(L)' 'TNQESEYKRLIAIRAGKPKGSLKEALKVEDDKVRRLSLSEQEIEKASESLGTDLIR' A
#
# COMPACT_ATOMS: atom_id res chain seq x y z
N THR A 1 9.85 10.11 -21.76
CA THR A 1 9.05 11.08 -20.96
C THR A 1 7.67 10.53 -20.59
N ASN A 2 7.58 9.26 -20.18
CA ASN A 2 6.29 8.60 -19.85
C ASN A 2 6.06 8.44 -18.32
N GLN A 3 7.11 8.63 -17.51
CA GLN A 3 7.07 8.48 -16.05
C GLN A 3 6.14 9.47 -15.35
N GLU A 4 6.03 10.71 -15.83
CA GLU A 4 5.12 11.69 -15.23
C GLU A 4 3.66 11.25 -15.29
N SER A 5 3.25 10.58 -16.38
CA SER A 5 1.89 10.09 -16.57
C SER A 5 1.60 8.91 -15.63
N GLU A 6 2.56 8.02 -15.45
CA GLU A 6 2.42 6.83 -14.60
C GLU A 6 2.41 7.20 -13.12
N TYR A 7 3.32 8.06 -12.67
CA TYR A 7 3.34 8.52 -11.29
C TYR A 7 2.05 9.28 -10.92
N LYS A 8 1.58 10.18 -11.80
CA LYS A 8 0.29 10.88 -11.62
C LYS A 8 -0.87 9.89 -11.49
N ARG A 9 -0.87 8.79 -12.26
CA ARG A 9 -1.87 7.72 -12.15
C ARG A 9 -1.79 6.99 -10.80
N LEU A 10 -0.59 6.66 -10.32
CA LEU A 10 -0.39 5.96 -9.04
C LEU A 10 -0.86 6.80 -7.84
N ILE A 11 -0.49 8.08 -7.76
CA ILE A 11 -0.88 8.94 -6.62
C ILE A 11 -2.38 9.28 -6.63
N ALA A 12 -3.01 9.27 -7.81
CA ALA A 12 -4.43 9.50 -7.98
C ALA A 12 -5.29 8.29 -7.55
N ILE A 13 -4.68 7.11 -7.32
CA ILE A 13 -5.38 5.95 -6.77
C ILE A 13 -5.97 6.33 -5.41
N ARG A 14 -7.30 6.21 -5.30
CA ARG A 14 -8.01 6.56 -4.07
C ARG A 14 -7.57 5.62 -2.94
N ALA A 15 -7.27 6.20 -1.79
CA ALA A 15 -7.09 5.41 -0.57
C ALA A 15 -8.41 4.74 -0.21
N GLY A 16 -8.37 3.43 0.00
CA GLY A 16 -9.48 2.67 0.56
C GLY A 16 -9.21 2.35 2.02
N LYS A 17 -10.24 2.37 2.87
CA LYS A 17 -10.13 1.73 4.19
C LYS A 17 -10.07 0.22 3.96
N PRO A 18 -8.99 -0.47 4.37
CA PRO A 18 -8.95 -1.92 4.25
C PRO A 18 -10.05 -2.54 5.10
N LYS A 19 -10.69 -3.59 4.57
CA LYS A 19 -11.58 -4.45 5.37
C LYS A 19 -10.70 -5.54 5.96
N GLY A 20 -10.71 -5.66 7.29
CA GLY A 20 -9.93 -6.66 8.01
C GLY A 20 -8.57 -6.15 8.48
N SER A 21 -7.65 -7.10 8.68
CA SER A 21 -6.31 -6.89 9.20
C SER A 21 -5.36 -6.22 8.20
N LEU A 22 -4.26 -5.66 8.68
CA LEU A 22 -3.22 -5.08 7.83
C LEU A 22 -2.60 -6.11 6.88
N LYS A 23 -2.45 -7.36 7.31
CA LYS A 23 -1.95 -8.45 6.47
C LYS A 23 -2.86 -8.73 5.28
N GLU A 24 -4.18 -8.71 5.49
CA GLU A 24 -5.16 -8.84 4.40
C GLU A 24 -5.13 -7.61 3.48
N ALA A 25 -4.87 -6.42 4.04
CA ALA A 25 -4.74 -5.19 3.28
C ALA A 25 -3.53 -5.21 2.33
N LEU A 26 -2.40 -5.81 2.78
CA LEU A 26 -1.13 -5.91 2.05
C LEU A 26 -1.05 -7.08 1.06
N LYS A 27 -2.03 -8.00 1.08
CA LYS A 27 -2.07 -9.13 0.14
C LYS A 27 -2.11 -8.64 -1.30
N VAL A 28 -1.22 -9.16 -2.14
CA VAL A 28 -1.21 -8.91 -3.59
C VAL A 28 -2.42 -9.60 -4.23
N GLU A 29 -3.23 -8.82 -4.94
CA GLU A 29 -4.35 -9.29 -5.75
C GLU A 29 -4.13 -8.75 -7.17
N ASP A 30 -3.99 -9.65 -8.15
CA ASP A 30 -3.48 -9.32 -9.51
C ASP A 30 -4.24 -8.18 -10.22
N ASP A 31 -5.54 -8.01 -9.92
CA ASP A 31 -6.39 -6.99 -10.53
C ASP A 31 -6.84 -5.86 -9.56
N LYS A 32 -6.31 -5.81 -8.34
CA LYS A 32 -6.72 -4.80 -7.34
C LYS A 32 -5.55 -4.01 -6.80
N VAL A 33 -5.31 -2.86 -7.42
CA VAL A 33 -4.41 -1.84 -6.87
C VAL A 33 -5.19 -0.93 -5.92
N ARG A 34 -4.67 -0.75 -4.70
CA ARG A 34 -5.23 0.17 -3.70
C ARG A 34 -4.11 0.97 -3.05
N ARG A 35 -4.40 2.22 -2.69
CA ARG A 35 -3.51 3.01 -1.82
C ARG A 35 -3.89 2.74 -0.37
N LEU A 36 -2.91 2.41 0.46
CA LEU A 36 -3.05 2.35 1.92
C LEU A 36 -2.36 3.57 2.52
N SER A 37 -2.99 4.17 3.53
CA SER A 37 -2.42 5.29 4.28
C SER A 37 -2.25 4.83 5.72
N LEU A 38 -0.99 4.79 6.16
CA LEU A 38 -0.58 4.36 7.49
C LEU A 38 0.28 5.48 8.10
N SER A 39 0.19 5.65 9.41
CA SER A 39 1.11 6.49 10.17
C SER A 39 2.50 5.84 10.26
N GLU A 40 3.52 6.63 10.55
CA GLU A 40 4.90 6.14 10.78
C GLU A 40 4.94 5.01 11.80
N GLN A 41 4.20 5.13 12.91
CA GLN A 41 4.13 4.12 13.96
C GLN A 41 3.46 2.82 13.50
N GLU A 42 2.48 2.90 12.60
CA GLU A 42 1.85 1.71 12.02
C GLU A 42 2.79 1.01 11.04
N ILE A 43 3.57 1.76 10.26
CA ILE A 43 4.60 1.21 9.37
C ILE A 43 5.70 0.52 10.19
N GLU A 44 6.18 1.16 11.27
CA GLU A 44 7.18 0.57 12.15
C GLU A 44 6.72 -0.78 12.71
N LYS A 45 5.53 -0.84 13.32
CA LYS A 45 4.96 -2.10 13.84
C LYS A 45 4.73 -3.15 12.74
N ALA A 46 4.30 -2.72 11.56
CA ALA A 46 4.10 -3.64 10.44
C ALA A 46 5.43 -4.24 9.97
N SER A 47 6.51 -3.45 9.96
CA SER A 47 7.84 -3.90 9.54
C SER A 47 8.41 -5.02 10.42
N GLU A 48 8.01 -5.08 11.69
CA GLU A 48 8.42 -6.14 12.63
C GLU A 48 7.89 -7.54 12.23
N SER A 49 6.72 -7.59 11.58
CA SER A 49 5.99 -8.85 11.34
C SER A 49 5.64 -9.15 9.88
N LEU A 50 5.68 -8.13 9.02
CA LEU A 50 5.27 -8.19 7.60
C LEU A 50 6.37 -7.68 6.67
N GLY A 51 7.64 -7.77 7.08
CA GLY A 51 8.78 -7.21 6.34
C GLY A 51 8.98 -7.75 4.92
N THR A 52 8.42 -8.92 4.57
CA THR A 52 8.42 -9.43 3.19
C THR A 52 7.35 -8.79 2.31
N ASP A 53 6.28 -8.27 2.91
CA ASP A 53 5.13 -7.66 2.22
C ASP A 53 5.26 -6.12 2.15
N LEU A 54 6.26 -5.55 2.82
CA LEU A 54 6.44 -4.12 3.01
C LEU A 54 7.85 -3.70 2.56
N ILE A 55 7.91 -2.77 1.61
CA ILE A 55 9.15 -2.11 1.20
C ILE A 55 9.12 -0.71 1.79
N ARG A 56 10.12 -0.37 2.60
CA ARG A 56 10.29 0.96 3.21
C ARG A 56 11.16 1.86 2.35
#